data_AF-E9PQD0-F1
#
_entry.id   AF-E9PQD0-F1
#
_cell.length_a   1.000
_cell.length_b   1.000
_cell.length_c   1.000
_cell.angle_alpha   90.00
_cell.angle_beta   90.00
_cell.angle_gamma   90.00
#
_symmetry.space_group_name_H-M   'P 1'
#
loop_
_entity.id
_entity.type
_entity.pdbx_description
1 polymer ?
#
loop_
_entity_poly.entity_id
_entity_poly.type
_entity_poly.pdbx_seq_one_letter_code
_entity_poly.pdbx_strand_id
1 'polypeptide(L)' 'MSQATKRKHVVKEVLGEHIVPSDQQQIVRVLRTPGNNLHEVETAQGQRFLGTFSLLTPLKREKR' A
#
# COMPACT_ATOMS: atom_id res chain seq x y z
N MET A 1 -12.95 4.74 13.80
CA MET A 1 -13.53 5.38 12.60
C MET A 1 -14.41 4.38 11.87
N SER A 2 -15.55 4.79 11.32
CA SER A 2 -16.36 3.92 10.46
C SER A 2 -15.65 3.66 9.13
N GLN A 3 -16.09 2.62 8.40
CA GLN A 3 -15.55 2.31 7.06
C GLN A 3 -15.66 3.51 6.11
N ALA A 4 -16.77 4.23 6.15
CA ALA A 4 -17.01 5.44 5.34
C ALA A 4 -16.01 6.56 5.70
N THR A 5 -15.79 6.83 6.99
CA THR A 5 -14.83 7.83 7.44
C THR A 5 -13.40 7.46 7.02
N LYS A 6 -13.03 6.17 7.12
CA LYS A 6 -11.70 5.69 6.70
C LYS A 6 -11.51 5.83 5.19
N ARG A 7 -12.50 5.45 4.38
CA ARG A 7 -12.45 5.62 2.91
C ARG A 7 -12.26 7.07 2.52
N LYS A 8 -12.99 8.00 3.15
CA LYS A 8 -12.84 9.45 2.91
C LYS A 8 -11.42 9.93 3.21
N HIS A 9 -10.86 9.51 4.34
CA HIS A 9 -9.50 9.89 4.73
C HIS A 9 -8.44 9.32 3.77
N VAL A 10 -8.49 8.02 3.48
CA VAL A 10 -7.53 7.36 2.57
C VAL A 10 -7.54 7.98 1.18
N VAL A 11 -8.72 8.27 0.62
CA VAL A 11 -8.82 8.92 -0.70
C VAL A 11 -8.18 10.31 -0.70
N LYS A 12 -8.33 11.07 0.40
CA LYS A 12 -7.69 12.39 0.53
C LYS A 12 -6.17 12.29 0.56
N GLU A 13 -5.62 11.33 1.32
CA GLU A 13 -4.17 11.14 1.45
C GLU A 13 -3.51 10.73 0.11
N VAL A 14 -4.17 9.88 -0.69
CA VAL A 14 -3.64 9.43 -2.00
C VAL A 14 -3.50 10.59 -2.99
N LEU A 15 -4.31 11.65 -2.86
CA LEU A 15 -4.24 12.84 -3.71
C LEU A 15 -3.26 13.91 -3.16
N GLY A 16 -2.62 13.63 -2.03
CA GLY A 16 -1.67 14.52 -1.38
C GLY A 16 -0.27 14.44 -2.01
N GLU A 17 0.74 14.49 -1.15
CA GLU A 17 2.14 14.51 -1.56
C GLU A 17 2.66 13.12 -1.95
N HIS A 18 3.58 13.08 -2.91
CA HIS A 18 4.28 11.86 -3.29
C HIS A 18 5.39 11.58 -2.27
N ILE A 19 5.36 10.38 -1.67
CA ILE A 19 6.37 9.94 -0.71
C ILE A 19 7.53 9.29 -1.49
N VAL A 20 8.76 9.73 -1.22
CA VAL A 20 9.97 9.07 -1.72
C VAL A 20 10.20 7.78 -0.92
N PRO A 21 10.43 6.62 -1.57
CA PRO A 21 10.69 5.37 -0.86
C PRO A 21 11.90 5.47 0.08
N SER A 22 11.78 4.88 1.27
CA SER A 22 12.92 4.67 2.17
C SER A 22 13.79 3.48 1.74
N ASP A 23 14.96 3.28 2.37
CA ASP A 23 15.92 2.22 2.01
C ASP A 23 15.34 0.80 2.01
N GLN A 24 14.29 0.54 2.80
CA GLN A 24 13.61 -0.75 2.89
C GLN A 24 12.39 -0.86 1.97
N GLN A 25 12.05 0.20 1.26
CA GLN A 25 10.91 0.26 0.35
C GLN A 25 11.38 0.21 -1.10
N GLN A 26 10.63 -0.50 -1.93
CA GLN A 26 10.93 -0.65 -3.34
C GLN A 26 9.70 -0.34 -4.18
N ILE A 27 9.91 0.36 -5.29
CA ILE A 27 8.89 0.56 -6.32
C ILE A 27 8.79 -0.72 -7.15
N VAL A 28 7.58 -1.25 -7.25
CA VAL A 28 7.28 -2.47 -8.01
C VAL A 28 6.09 -2.26 -8.94
N ARG A 29 6.02 -3.04 -10.03
CA ARG A 29 4.92 -3.02 -10.98
C ARG A 29 3.95 -4.17 -10.70
N VAL A 30 2.65 -3.88 -10.61
CA VAL A 30 1.61 -4.91 -10.48
C VAL A 30 1.38 -5.58 -11.84
N LEU A 31 1.43 -6.91 -11.88
CA LEU A 31 1.19 -7.71 -13.09
C LEU A 31 -0.23 -8.27 -13.13
N ARG A 32 -0.68 -8.90 -12.04
CA ARG A 32 -1.99 -9.57 -11.97
C ARG A 32 -2.46 -9.76 -10.54
N THR A 33 -3.76 -10.02 -10.39
CA THR A 33 -4.43 -10.22 -9.09
C THR A 33 -5.02 -11.63 -8.99
N PRO A 34 -4.34 -12.57 -8.32
CA PRO A 34 -4.85 -13.93 -8.12
C PRO A 34 -6.08 -14.04 -7.18
N GLY A 35 -6.42 -12.98 -6.44
CA GLY A 35 -7.55 -12.96 -5.49
C GLY A 35 -7.08 -12.87 -4.03
N ASN A 36 -8.03 -12.84 -3.07
CA ASN A 36 -7.73 -12.77 -1.62
C ASN A 36 -6.79 -11.63 -1.19
N ASN A 37 -6.91 -10.45 -1.83
CA ASN A 37 -6.02 -9.28 -1.62
C ASN A 37 -4.54 -9.53 -1.95
N LEU A 38 -4.24 -10.58 -2.72
CA LEU A 38 -2.90 -10.87 -3.24
C LEU A 38 -2.74 -10.27 -4.63
N HIS A 39 -1.56 -9.72 -4.86
CA HIS A 39 -1.16 -9.07 -6.09
C HIS A 39 0.23 -9.58 -6.49
N GLU A 40 0.34 -10.12 -7.69
CA GLU A 40 1.62 -10.48 -8.28
C GLU A 40 2.32 -9.20 -8.75
N VAL A 41 3.54 -8.99 -8.28
CA VAL A 41 4.34 -7.79 -8.55
C VAL A 41 5.71 -8.17 -9.10
N GLU A 42 6.29 -7.25 -9.88
CA GLU A 42 7.60 -7.39 -10.49
C GLU A 42 8.50 -6.21 -10.10
N THR A 43 9.73 -6.52 -9.70
CA THR A 43 10.76 -5.52 -9.38
C THR A 43 11.47 -5.02 -10.63
N ALA A 44 12.22 -3.92 -10.49
CA ALA A 44 13.10 -3.42 -11.55
C ALA A 44 14.17 -4.43 -12.00
N GLN A 45 14.53 -5.39 -11.14
CA GLN A 45 15.47 -6.46 -11.43
C GLN A 45 14.79 -7.70 -12.06
N GLY A 46 13.48 -7.64 -12.33
CA GLY A 46 12.71 -8.73 -12.93
C GLY A 46 12.32 -9.85 -11.95
N GLN A 47 12.51 -9.66 -10.64
CA GLN A 47 12.05 -10.63 -9.64
C GLN A 47 10.54 -10.50 -9.43
N ARG A 48 9.86 -11.64 -9.28
CA ARG A 48 8.40 -11.71 -9.10
C ARG A 48 8.04 -12.32 -7.77
N PHE A 49 7.09 -11.71 -7.09
CA PHE A 49 6.55 -12.21 -5.82
C PHE A 49 5.11 -11.76 -5.62
N LEU A 50 4.45 -12.32 -4.59
CA LEU A 50 3.10 -11.94 -4.20
C LEU A 50 3.17 -10.91 -3.06
N GLY A 51 2.66 -9.72 -3.32
CA GLY A 51 2.37 -8.72 -2.31
C GLY A 51 0.93 -8.81 -1.82
N THR A 52 0.72 -8.56 -0.54
CA THR A 52 -0.63 -8.35 0.01
C THR A 52 -0.85 -6.87 0.24
N PHE A 53 -2.05 -6.36 -0.08
CA PHE A 53 -2.43 -5.01 0.30
C PHE A 53 -3.17 -5.06 1.63
N SER A 54 -2.52 -4.55 2.67
CA SER A 54 -3.20 -4.23 3.92
C SER A 54 -3.61 -2.77 3.90
N LEU A 55 -4.91 -2.50 3.80
CA LEU A 55 -5.49 -1.19 4.10
C LEU A 55 -5.42 -0.84 5.61
N LEU A 56 -4.82 -1.70 6.43
CA LEU A 56 -4.43 -1.39 7.81
C LEU A 56 -3.00 -0.84 7.78
N THR A 57 -2.84 0.37 7.24
CA THR A 57 -1.71 1.22 7.65
C THR A 57 -1.74 1.34 9.18
N PRO A 58 -0.59 1.29 9.87
CA PRO A 58 -0.55 1.68 11.26
C PRO A 58 -0.93 3.17 11.28
N LEU A 59 -2.16 3.47 11.73
CA LEU A 59 -2.43 4.78 12.31
C LEU A 59 -1.30 4.99 13.31
N LYS A 60 -0.55 6.10 13.21
CA LYS A 60 0.35 6.55 14.27
C LYS A 60 -0.35 6.23 15.59
N ARG A 61 0.19 5.26 16.35
CA ARG A 61 -0.18 5.06 17.75
C ARG A 61 0.29 6.35 18.41
N GLU A 62 -0.59 7.33 18.43
CA GLU A 62 -0.47 8.48 19.32
C GLU A 62 -0.41 7.87 20.71
N LYS A 63 0.77 7.95 21.33
CA LYS A 63 1.00 7.46 22.68
C LYS A 63 -0.06 8.06 23.59
N ARG A 64 -0.80 7.20 24.27
CA ARG A 64 -1.37 7.51 25.58
C ARG A 64 -0.68 6.61 26.59
#